data_AF-A0A0G4N613-F1
#
_entry.id   AF-A0A0G4N613-F1
#
_cell.length_a   1.000
_cell.length_b   1.000
_cell.length_c   1.000
_cell.angle_alpha   90.00
_cell.angle_beta   90.00
_cell.angle_gamma   90.00
#
_symmetry.space_group_name_H-M   'P 1'
#
loop_
_entity.id
_entity.type
_entity.pdbx_description
1 polymer ?
#
loop_
_entity_poly.entity_id
_entity_poly.type
_entity_poly.pdbx_seq_one_letter_code
_entity_poly.pdbx_strand_id
1 'polypeptide(L)'
;MPPIQQHILNWLYSVLTSEYHDVNRTYGDVAQALSQYPSLSPRTDVHTFDNGTSALLLHITGTLPVIFRGTTYRFPLSIRVPYAYPREAPLIYVTPTEHMVVRPGQHVDPQGQVYHPYLAGWSTFWD
;
A
#
# COMPACT_ATOMS: atom_id res chain seq x y z
N MET A 1 -12.48 17.14 2.14
CA MET A 1 -11.16 16.60 2.54
C MET A 1 -10.10 17.62 2.10
N PRO A 2 -9.05 17.87 2.89
CA PRO A 2 -7.99 18.78 2.44
C PRO A 2 -7.32 18.22 1.17
N PRO A 3 -6.99 19.08 0.19
CA PRO A 3 -6.33 18.63 -1.03
C PRO A 3 -4.92 18.09 -0.71
N ILE A 4 -4.49 17.08 -1.46
CA ILE A 4 -3.10 16.58 -1.38
C ILE A 4 -2.15 17.72 -1.70
N GLN A 5 -1.10 17.87 -0.89
CA GLN A 5 -0.09 18.90 -1.11
C GLN A 5 0.65 18.65 -2.44
N GLN A 6 0.73 19.67 -3.30
CA GLN A 6 1.25 19.52 -4.67
C GLN A 6 2.69 18.98 -4.73
N HIS A 7 3.53 19.32 -3.75
CA HIS A 7 4.89 18.79 -3.69
C HIS A 7 4.94 17.27 -3.49
N ILE A 8 3.95 16.66 -2.82
CA ILE A 8 3.84 15.21 -2.66
C ILE A 8 3.54 14.57 -4.01
N LEU A 9 2.63 15.16 -4.79
CA LEU A 9 2.30 14.67 -6.14
C LEU A 9 3.51 14.78 -7.08
N ASN A 10 4.23 15.89 -7.04
CA ASN A 10 5.44 16.07 -7.85
C ASN A 10 6.53 15.06 -7.46
N TRP A 11 6.74 14.86 -6.16
CA TRP A 11 7.67 13.85 -5.65
C TRP A 11 7.25 12.43 -6.08
N LEU A 12 5.97 12.09 -5.95
CA LEU A 12 5.44 10.78 -6.34
C LEU A 12 5.74 10.49 -7.81
N TYR A 13 5.46 11.45 -8.69
CA TYR A 13 5.75 11.31 -10.12
C TYR A 13 7.25 11.08 -10.37
N SER A 14 8.13 11.84 -9.71
CA SER A 14 9.58 11.70 -9.87
C SER A 14 10.11 10.33 -9.44
N VAL A 15 9.57 9.75 -8.38
CA VAL A 15 9.92 8.39 -7.92
C VAL A 15 9.50 7.34 -8.93
N LEU A 16 8.28 7.48 -9.46
CA LEU A 16 7.72 6.50 -10.39
C LEU A 16 8.46 6.47 -11.73
N THR A 17 8.91 7.61 -12.24
CA THR A 17 9.58 7.71 -13.55
C THR A 17 10.91 6.96 -13.67
N SER A 18 11.53 6.55 -12.57
CA SER A 18 12.83 5.87 -12.60
C SER A 18 12.70 4.39 -12.95
N GLU A 19 11.80 3.67 -12.27
CA GLU A 19 11.80 2.20 -12.25
C GLU A 19 10.42 1.58 -12.57
N TYR A 20 9.33 2.34 -12.53
CA TYR A 20 7.99 1.77 -12.69
C TYR A 20 7.63 1.60 -14.16
N HIS A 21 7.09 0.43 -14.49
CA HIS A 21 6.72 0.10 -15.87
C HIS A 21 5.51 0.90 -16.36
N ASP A 22 4.54 1.18 -15.49
CA ASP A 22 3.36 1.99 -15.80
C ASP A 22 3.20 3.17 -14.84
N VAL A 23 3.92 4.25 -15.14
CA VAL A 23 3.98 5.46 -14.32
C VAL A 23 2.60 6.12 -14.18
N ASN A 24 1.87 6.25 -15.28
CA ASN A 24 0.59 6.98 -15.30
C ASN A 24 -0.47 6.25 -14.49
N ARG A 25 -0.57 4.92 -14.66
CA ARG A 25 -1.52 4.11 -13.90
C ARG A 25 -1.17 4.13 -12.41
N THR A 26 0.10 3.88 -12.07
CA THR A 26 0.55 3.87 -10.67
C THR A 26 0.33 5.24 -10.00
N TYR A 27 0.66 6.33 -10.69
CA TYR A 27 0.46 7.69 -10.19
C TYR A 27 -1.02 7.97 -9.92
N GLY A 28 -1.90 7.66 -10.88
CA GLY A 28 -3.33 7.90 -10.76
C GLY A 28 -3.94 7.17 -9.57
N ASP A 29 -3.67 5.87 -9.45
CA ASP A 29 -4.24 5.02 -8.40
C ASP A 29 -3.73 5.42 -7.01
N VAL A 30 -2.44 5.74 -6.88
CA VAL A 30 -1.86 6.17 -5.61
C VAL A 30 -2.36 7.57 -5.23
N ALA A 31 -2.41 8.52 -6.17
CA ALA A 31 -2.95 9.85 -5.90
C ALA A 31 -4.42 9.78 -5.46
N GLN A 32 -5.23 8.93 -6.09
CA GLN A 32 -6.61 8.69 -5.67
C GLN A 32 -6.68 8.10 -4.25
N ALA A 33 -5.87 7.09 -3.94
CA ALA A 33 -5.84 6.48 -2.62
C ALA A 33 -5.46 7.48 -1.51
N LEU A 34 -4.44 8.33 -1.74
CA LEU A 34 -4.03 9.38 -0.81
C LEU A 34 -5.10 10.45 -0.61
N SER A 35 -5.88 10.74 -1.66
CA SER A 35 -6.99 11.71 -1.60
C SER A 35 -8.16 11.16 -0.77
N GLN A 36 -8.48 9.89 -0.97
CA GLN A 36 -9.57 9.20 -0.28
C GLN A 36 -9.22 8.91 1.20
N TYR A 37 -7.95 8.64 1.49
CA TYR A 37 -7.45 8.31 2.83
C TYR A 37 -6.28 9.23 3.23
N PRO A 38 -6.54 10.43 3.77
CA PRO A 38 -5.50 11.38 4.16
C PRO A 38 -4.57 10.90 5.31
N SER A 39 -4.91 9.79 5.96
CA SER A 39 -4.05 9.10 6.92
C SER A 39 -2.96 8.26 6.27
N LEU A 40 -2.99 8.09 4.95
CA LEU A 40 -1.95 7.44 4.17
C LEU A 40 -0.92 8.48 3.71
N SER A 41 0.35 8.09 3.78
CA SER A 41 1.48 8.89 3.32
C SER A 41 2.40 8.02 2.47
N PRO A 42 2.82 8.49 1.29
CA PRO A 42 3.76 7.77 0.46
C PRO A 42 5.20 8.09 0.88
N ARG A 43 6.10 7.12 0.71
CA ARG A 43 7.55 7.24 0.88
C ARG A 43 8.25 6.20 -0.01
N THR A 44 9.57 6.23 -0.07
CA THR A 44 10.35 5.12 -0.63
C THR A 44 11.00 4.32 0.49
N ASP A 45 11.04 2.99 0.34
CA ASP A 45 11.64 2.09 1.33
C ASP A 45 12.27 0.88 0.64
N VAL A 46 13.32 0.34 1.25
CA VAL A 46 14.01 -0.84 0.69
C VAL A 46 13.17 -2.08 1.03
N HIS A 47 12.82 -2.83 -0.01
CA HIS A 47 12.19 -4.13 0.11
C HIS A 47 13.16 -5.22 -0.29
N THR A 48 13.44 -6.13 0.64
CA THR A 48 14.14 -7.39 0.35
C THR A 48 13.11 -8.45 0.00
N PHE A 49 13.18 -8.96 -1.23
CA PHE A 49 12.36 -10.07 -1.71
C PHE A 49 12.84 -11.41 -1.14
N ASP A 50 11.99 -12.44 -1.21
CA ASP A 50 12.30 -13.78 -0.69
C ASP A 50 13.53 -14.43 -1.36
N ASN A 51 13.87 -14.00 -2.57
CA ASN A 51 15.06 -14.45 -3.29
C ASN A 51 16.36 -13.75 -2.84
N GLY A 52 16.28 -12.88 -1.82
CA GLY A 52 17.41 -12.12 -1.26
C GLY A 52 17.77 -10.84 -2.01
N THR A 53 17.08 -10.52 -3.12
CA THR A 53 17.29 -9.26 -3.86
C THR A 53 16.62 -8.11 -3.13
N SER A 54 17.24 -6.94 -3.13
CA SER A 54 16.66 -5.72 -2.55
C SER A 54 16.34 -4.69 -3.63
N ALA A 55 15.21 -4.01 -3.51
CA ALA A 55 14.80 -2.91 -4.39
C ALA A 55 14.21 -1.74 -3.59
N LEU A 56 14.35 -0.52 -4.10
CA LEU A 56 13.72 0.67 -3.51
C LEU A 56 12.32 0.83 -4.08
N LEU A 57 11.29 0.46 -3.30
CA LEU A 57 9.90 0.50 -3.74
C LEU A 57 9.17 1.73 -3.21
N LEU A 58 8.08 2.09 -3.89
CA LEU A 58 7.08 3.01 -3.38
C LEU A 58 6.36 2.28 -2.25
N HIS A 59 6.32 2.93 -1.11
CA HIS A 59 5.77 2.41 0.12
C HIS A 59 4.74 3.39 0.64
N ILE A 60 3.51 2.93 0.80
CA ILE A 60 2.42 3.71 1.36
C ILE A 60 2.18 3.20 2.77
N THR A 61 2.28 4.10 3.74
CA THR A 61 2.09 3.79 5.15
C THR A 61 0.99 4.65 5.72
N GLY A 62 0.24 4.12 6.68
CA GLY A 62 -0.79 4.91 7.36
C GLY A 62 -1.83 4.04 8.02
N THR A 63 -3.04 4.55 8.15
CA THR A 63 -4.15 3.80 8.73
C THR A 63 -5.38 3.81 7.83
N LEU A 64 -6.14 2.70 7.83
CA LEU A 64 -7.48 2.66 7.24
C LEU A 64 -8.56 2.67 8.32
N PRO A 65 -9.60 3.53 8.20
CA PRO A 65 -10.73 3.52 9.11
C PRO A 65 -11.69 2.37 8.76
N VAL A 66 -12.01 1.55 9.75
CA VAL A 66 -12.96 0.43 9.64
C VAL A 66 -13.98 0.53 10.78
N ILE A 67 -15.26 0.45 10.45
CA ILE A 67 -16.33 0.45 11.45
C ILE A 67 -16.55 -0.98 11.93
N PHE A 68 -16.38 -1.21 13.23
CA PHE A 68 -16.69 -2.48 13.87
C PHE A 68 -17.56 -2.22 15.10
N ARG A 69 -18.76 -2.81 15.12
CA ARG A 69 -19.74 -2.67 16.21
C ARG A 69 -20.01 -1.21 16.62
N GLY A 70 -20.11 -0.31 15.63
CA GLY A 70 -20.41 1.11 15.85
C GLY A 70 -19.20 1.97 16.26
N THR A 71 -18.01 1.39 16.41
CA THR A 71 -16.76 2.13 16.67
C THR A 71 -15.84 2.10 15.45
N THR A 72 -15.26 3.24 15.10
CA THR A 72 -14.27 3.34 14.02
C THR A 72 -12.87 3.03 14.56
N TYR A 73 -12.32 1.91 14.12
CA TYR A 73 -10.93 1.51 14.38
C TYR A 73 -10.04 1.95 13.23
N ARG A 74 -8.82 2.38 13.54
CA ARG A 74 -7.82 2.78 12.54
C ARG A 74 -6.73 1.72 12.48
N PHE A 75 -6.76 0.90 11.45
CA PHE A 75 -5.82 -0.20 11.29
C PHE A 75 -4.54 0.28 10.60
N PRO A 76 -3.39 0.21 11.27
CA PRO A 76 -2.11 0.57 10.66
C PRO A 76 -1.70 -0.44 9.60
N LEU A 77 -1.24 0.06 8.47
CA LEU A 77 -0.87 -0.76 7.33
C LEU A 77 0.31 -0.20 6.54
N SER A 78 0.89 -1.11 5.78
CA SER A 78 2.02 -0.92 4.89
C SER A 78 1.69 -1.54 3.54
N ILE A 79 1.71 -0.75 2.47
CA ILE A 79 1.46 -1.18 1.09
C ILE A 79 2.73 -0.93 0.28
N ARG A 80 3.35 -1.98 -0.21
CA ARG A 80 4.48 -1.90 -1.15
C ARG A 80 3.95 -2.06 -2.56
N VAL A 81 4.25 -1.10 -3.42
CA VAL A 81 3.85 -1.13 -4.83
C VAL A 81 5.02 -1.69 -5.65
N PRO A 82 4.85 -2.82 -6.38
CA PRO A 82 5.91 -3.36 -7.22
C PRO A 82 6.12 -2.51 -8.47
N TYR A 83 7.33 -2.55 -9.05
CA TYR A 83 7.64 -1.84 -10.29
C TYR A 83 6.73 -2.24 -11.47
N ALA A 84 6.25 -3.48 -11.47
CA ALA A 84 5.36 -4.01 -12.49
C ALA A 84 3.87 -3.71 -12.24
N TYR A 85 3.51 -2.94 -11.21
CA TYR A 85 2.13 -2.49 -11.02
C TYR A 85 1.61 -1.77 -12.29
N PRO A 86 0.37 -2.02 -12.73
CA PRO A 86 -0.67 -2.86 -12.10
C PRO A 86 -0.63 -4.34 -12.53
N ARG A 87 0.36 -4.82 -13.30
CA ARG A 87 0.40 -6.24 -13.69
C ARG A 87 0.71 -7.16 -12.50
N GLU A 88 1.46 -6.65 -11.54
CA GLU A 88 1.70 -7.29 -10.26
C GLU A 88 0.93 -6.59 -9.14
N ALA A 89 0.36 -7.38 -8.23
CA ALA A 89 -0.41 -6.88 -7.10
C ALA A 89 0.49 -6.18 -6.07
N PRO A 90 -0.01 -5.15 -5.38
CA PRO A 90 0.71 -4.58 -4.25
C PRO A 90 0.80 -5.58 -3.10
N LEU A 91 1.91 -5.55 -2.36
CA LEU A 91 2.07 -6.34 -1.13
C LEU A 91 1.55 -5.52 0.06
N ILE A 92 0.63 -6.10 0.82
CA ILE A 92 -0.05 -5.41 1.92
C ILE A 92 0.25 -6.11 3.24
N TYR A 93 0.62 -5.33 4.25
CA TYR A 93 0.87 -5.79 5.60
C TYR A 93 0.08 -4.95 6.61
N VAL A 94 -0.47 -5.59 7.62
CA VAL A 94 -0.91 -4.94 8.85
C VAL A 94 0.32 -4.73 9.73
N THR A 95 0.55 -3.50 10.18
CA THR A 95 1.74 -3.13 10.96
C THR A 95 1.31 -2.70 12.36
N PRO A 96 1.12 -3.63 13.31
CA PRO A 96 0.63 -3.29 14.65
C PRO A 96 1.53 -2.24 15.32
N THR A 97 0.93 -1.35 16.09
CA THR A 97 1.67 -0.50 17.04
C THR A 97 2.10 -1.32 18.26
N GLU A 98 2.89 -0.74 19.16
CA GLU A 98 3.36 -1.40 20.40
C GLU A 98 2.23 -1.95 21.29
N HIS A 99 1.01 -1.43 21.14
CA HIS A 99 -0.17 -1.86 21.91
C HIS A 99 -1.12 -2.77 21.11
N MET A 100 -0.72 -3.20 19.91
CA MET A 100 -1.50 -4.05 19.04
C MET A 100 -0.79 -5.39 18.83
N VAL A 101 -1.58 -6.43 18.57
CA VAL A 101 -1.09 -7.76 18.21
C VAL A 101 -1.77 -8.18 16.92
N VAL A 102 -1.00 -8.69 15.96
CA VAL A 102 -1.58 -9.33 14.78
C VAL A 102 -2.31 -10.57 15.25
N ARG A 103 -3.60 -10.66 14.92
CA ARG A 103 -4.40 -11.87 15.12
C ARG A 103 -4.46 -12.63 13.80
N PRO A 104 -3.70 -13.73 13.64
CA PRO A 104 -3.70 -14.50 12.40
C PRO A 104 -5.10 -15.06 12.12
N GLY A 105 -5.43 -15.19 10.86
CA GLY A 105 -6.72 -15.71 10.42
C GLY A 105 -6.75 -15.96 8.93
N GLN A 106 -7.95 -16.05 8.36
CA GLN A 106 -8.15 -16.37 6.95
C GLN A 106 -7.47 -15.38 5.98
N HIS A 107 -7.31 -14.12 6.41
CA HIS A 107 -6.83 -13.04 5.54
C HIS A 107 -5.53 -12.40 6.00
N VAL A 108 -4.96 -12.84 7.12
CA VAL A 108 -3.73 -12.24 7.67
C VAL A 108 -2.88 -13.35 8.29
N ASP A 109 -1.61 -13.43 7.93
CA ASP A 109 -0.66 -14.38 8.53
C ASP A 109 -0.02 -13.83 9.82
N PRO A 110 0.77 -14.63 10.57
CA PRO A 110 1.45 -14.16 11.78
C PRO A 110 2.42 -12.99 11.59
N GLN A 111 2.94 -12.80 10.38
CA GLN A 111 3.83 -11.69 10.01
C GLN A 111 3.04 -10.42 9.66
N GLY A 112 1.71 -10.51 9.62
CA GLY A 112 0.81 -9.41 9.28
C GLY A 112 0.54 -9.28 7.78
N GLN A 113 1.06 -10.17 6.93
CA GLN A 113 0.80 -10.11 5.49
C GLN A 113 -0.67 -10.40 5.22
N VAL A 114 -1.27 -9.58 4.36
CA VAL A 114 -2.68 -9.67 4.00
C VAL A 114 -2.85 -10.56 2.78
N TYR A 115 -3.72 -11.56 2.91
CA TYR A 115 -4.16 -12.44 1.83
C TYR A 115 -5.66 -12.22 1.60
N HIS A 116 -6.01 -11.66 0.45
CA HIS A 116 -7.40 -11.39 0.10
C HIS A 116 -7.72 -12.00 -1.27
N PRO A 117 -8.94 -12.55 -1.50
CA PRO A 117 -9.32 -13.09 -2.81
C PRO A 117 -9.11 -12.09 -3.95
N TYR A 118 -9.28 -10.79 -3.67
CA TYR A 118 -8.97 -9.72 -4.63
C TYR A 118 -7.49 -9.66 -5.02
N LEU A 119 -6.56 -9.84 -4.07
CA LEU A 119 -5.12 -9.90 -4.34
C LEU A 119 -4.75 -11.20 -5.05
N ALA A 120 -5.39 -12.32 -4.67
CA ALA A 120 -5.16 -13.61 -5.32
C ALA A 120 -5.65 -13.64 -6.78
N GLY A 121 -6.78 -12.98 -7.06
CA GLY A 121 -7.35 -12.83 -8.40
C GLY A 121 -6.92 -11.55 -9.11
N TRP A 122 -5.84 -10.90 -8.66
CA TRP A 122 -5.48 -9.55 -9.10
C TRP A 122 -5.46 -9.38 -10.61
N SER A 123 -4.89 -10.35 -11.36
CA SER A 123 -4.82 -10.37 -12.82
C SER A 123 -6.17 -10.27 -13.55
N THR A 124 -7.28 -10.52 -12.85
CA THR A 124 -8.66 -10.41 -13.37
C THR A 124 -9.39 -9.14 -12.94
N PHE A 125 -8.86 -8.41 -11.95
CA PHE A 125 -9.53 -7.23 -11.36
C PHE A 125 -8.77 -5.92 -11.55
N TRP A 126 -7.53 -5.96 -12.03
CA TRP A 126 -6.68 -4.77 -12.08
C TRP A 126 -7.06 -3.79 -13.20
N ASP A 127 -7.82 -4.20 -14.21
CA ASP A 127 -8.22 -3.35 -15.34
C ASP A 127 -9.24 -2.28 -14.93
#